data_AF-A0AA41MS24-F1
#
_entry.id   AF-A0AA41MS24-F1
#
_cell.length_a   1.000
_cell.length_b   1.000
_cell.length_c   1.000
_cell.angle_alpha   90.00
_cell.angle_beta   90.00
_cell.angle_gamma   90.00
#
_symmetry.space_group_name_H-M   'P 1'
#
loop_
_entity.id
_entity.type
_entity.pdbx_description
1 polymer ?
#
loop_
_entity_poly.entity_id
_entity_poly.type
_entity_poly.pdbx_seq_one_letter_code
_entity_poly.pdbx_strand_id
1 'polypeptide(L)' 'MTTNLKKLKESYCQRQGLPMNSLKFLFEGQRTADNQTPKELGMEEEDVIEVYQEQTGGHSMV' A
#
# COMPACT_ATOMS: atom_id res chain seq x y z
N MET A 1 -1.89 -8.31 -15.62
CA MET A 1 -1.73 -8.90 -14.27
C MET A 1 -3.07 -8.91 -13.54
N THR A 2 -3.61 -10.08 -13.15
CA THR A 2 -4.96 -10.23 -12.56
C THR A 2 -4.95 -10.60 -11.07
N THR A 3 -3.77 -10.66 -10.44
CA THR A 3 -3.66 -10.99 -9.01
C THR A 3 -4.03 -9.77 -8.17
N ASN A 4 -4.82 -9.99 -7.12
CA ASN A 4 -5.19 -8.93 -6.18
C ASN A 4 -3.97 -8.42 -5.41
N LEU A 5 -3.91 -7.10 -5.20
CA LEU A 5 -2.82 -6.44 -4.50
C LEU A 5 -2.73 -6.83 -3.01
N LYS A 6 -3.78 -7.41 -2.43
CA LYS A 6 -3.76 -7.91 -1.04
C LYS A 6 -2.51 -8.73 -0.71
N LYS A 7 -2.16 -9.70 -1.56
CA LYS A 7 -1.00 -10.59 -1.33
C LYS A 7 0.32 -9.83 -1.31
N LEU A 8 0.45 -8.82 -2.18
CA LEU A 8 1.64 -7.96 -2.24
C LEU A 8 1.77 -7.16 -0.94
N LYS A 9 0.68 -6.51 -0.52
CA LYS A 9 0.66 -5.72 0.71
C LYS A 9 0.96 -6.56 1.94
N GLU A 10 0.33 -7.72 2.07
CA GLU A 10 0.56 -8.66 3.17
C GLU A 10 2.03 -9.10 3.21
N SER A 11 2.61 -9.48 2.06
CA SER A 11 4.01 -9.91 1.98
C SER A 11 4.97 -8.78 2.38
N TYR A 12 4.69 -7.55 1.95
CA TYR A 12 5.49 -6.39 2.32
C TYR A 12 5.41 -6.10 3.83
N CYS A 13 4.20 -6.06 4.38
CA CYS A 13 3.96 -5.82 5.81
C CYS A 13 4.66 -6.88 6.68
N GLN A 14 4.56 -8.17 6.28
CA GLN A 14 5.20 -9.27 6.98
C GLN A 14 6.73 -9.15 6.97
N ARG A 15 7.33 -8.75 5.84
CA ARG A 15 8.78 -8.53 5.75
C ARG A 15 9.26 -7.34 6.57
N GLN A 16 8.45 -6.29 6.66
CA GLN A 16 8.76 -5.11 7.47
C GLN A 16 8.46 -5.31 8.96
N GLY A 17 7.72 -6.36 9.34
CA GLY A 17 7.28 -6.57 10.72
C GLY A 17 6.26 -5.54 11.20
N LEU A 18 5.56 -4.88 10.26
CA LEU A 18 4.57 -3.84 10.55
C LEU A 18 3.16 -4.35 10.28
N PRO A 19 2.16 -3.97 11.09
CA PRO A 19 0.78 -4.36 10.84
C PRO A 19 0.21 -3.59 9.63
N MET A 20 -0.67 -4.24 8.86
CA MET A 20 -1.16 -3.71 7.58
C MET A 20 -1.94 -2.39 7.70
N ASN A 21 -2.53 -2.12 8.87
CA ASN A 21 -3.21 -0.87 9.20
C ASN A 21 -2.27 0.29 9.58
N SER A 22 -0.97 0.02 9.72
CA SER A 22 0.05 1.05 10.00
C SER A 22 0.70 1.58 8.73
N LEU A 23 0.31 1.09 7.56
CA LEU A 23 0.89 1.45 6.27
C LEU A 23 -0.19 1.83 5.25
N LYS A 24 0.12 2.85 4.45
CA LYS A 24 -0.67 3.30 3.30
C LYS A 24 0.10 2.98 2.03
N PHE A 25 -0.54 2.24 1.13
CA PHE A 25 -0.02 1.90 -0.19
C PHE A 25 -0.68 2.81 -1.22
N LEU A 26 0.13 3.61 -1.90
CA LEU A 26 -0.31 4.58 -2.91
C LEU A 26 0.22 4.19 -4.28
N PHE A 27 -0.62 4.35 -5.30
CA PHE A 27 -0.22 4.31 -6.70
C PHE A 27 -0.69 5.62 -7.33
N GLU A 28 0.22 6.36 -7.96
CA GLU A 28 -0.03 7.72 -8.48
C GLU A 28 -0.74 8.65 -7.45
N GLY A 29 -0.33 8.56 -6.18
CA GLY A 29 -0.93 9.33 -5.08
C GLY A 29 -2.31 8.85 -4.60
N GLN A 30 -2.89 7.81 -5.20
CA GLN A 30 -4.19 7.24 -4.81
C GLN A 30 -4.03 5.98 -3.96
N ARG A 31 -4.86 5.84 -2.91
CA ARG A 31 -4.85 4.65 -2.05
C ARG A 31 -5.33 3.43 -2.82
N THR A 32 -4.47 2.43 -2.91
CA THR A 32 -4.83 1.15 -3.51
C THR A 32 -5.70 0.33 -2.55
N ALA A 33 -6.73 -0.33 -3.07
CA ALA A 33 -7.55 -1.28 -2.34
C ALA A 33 -6.99 -2.71 -2.44
N ASP A 34 -7.42 -3.59 -1.55
CA ASP A 34 -6.89 -4.95 -1.47
C ASP A 34 -7.42 -5.87 -2.57
N ASN A 35 -8.64 -5.59 -3.03
CA ASN A 35 -9.29 -6.30 -4.12
C ASN A 35 -8.85 -5.81 -5.51
N GLN A 36 -8.24 -4.63 -5.61
CA GLN A 36 -7.76 -4.12 -6.89
C GLN A 36 -6.61 -4.98 -7.43
N THR A 37 -6.54 -5.02 -8.76
CA THR A 37 -5.47 -5.68 -9.52
C THR A 37 -4.62 -4.63 -10.23
N PRO A 38 -3.35 -4.93 -10.56
CA PRO A 38 -2.51 -4.01 -11.31
C PRO A 38 -3.14 -3.63 -12.66
N LYS A 39 -3.86 -4.56 -13.32
CA LYS A 39 -4.58 -4.28 -14.58
C LYS A 39 -5.68 -3.23 -14.41
N GLU A 40 -6.42 -3.25 -13.31
CA GLU A 40 -7.49 -2.25 -13.04
C GLU A 40 -6.93 -0.88 -12.72
N LEU A 41 -5.74 -0.83 -12.12
CA LEU A 41 -5.01 0.41 -11.86
C LEU A 41 -4.22 0.92 -13.07
N GLY A 42 -4.19 0.17 -14.18
CA GLY A 42 -3.41 0.53 -15.36
C GLY A 42 -1.91 0.43 -15.15
N MET A 43 -1.45 -0.36 -14.16
CA MET A 43 -0.02 -0.51 -13.86
C MET A 43 0.71 -1.24 -14.99
N GLU A 44 1.88 -0.71 -15.32
CA GLU A 44 2.83 -1.27 -16.27
C GLU A 44 4.01 -1.95 -15.54
N GLU A 45 4.92 -2.55 -16.31
CA GLU A 45 6.17 -3.04 -15.75
C GLU A 45 7.03 -1.84 -15.31
N GLU A 46 7.78 -2.00 -14.23
CA GLU A 46 8.62 -0.94 -13.61
C GLU A 46 7.86 0.15 -12.83
N ASP A 47 6.53 0.12 -12.81
CA ASP A 47 5.72 1.00 -11.96
C ASP A 47 5.98 0.78 -10.46
N VAL A 48 5.88 1.87 -9.70
CA VAL A 48 6.21 1.91 -8.27
C VAL A 48 4.95 2.15 -7.43
N ILE A 49 4.78 1.32 -6.39
CA ILE A 49 3.82 1.58 -5.32
C ILE A 49 4.56 2.28 -4.18
N GLU A 50 4.12 3.47 -3.83
CA GLU A 50 4.67 4.20 -2.69
C GLU A 50 4.06 3.67 -1.39
N VAL A 51 4.88 3.56 -0.34
CA VAL A 51 4.44 3.08 0.98
C VAL A 51 4.80 4.09 2.05
N TYR A 52 3.78 4.58 2.76
CA TYR A 52 3.92 5.55 3.85
C TYR A 52 3.38 4.96 5.15
N GLN A 53 3.87 5.44 6.30
CA GLN A 53 3.24 5.10 7.57
C GLN A 53 1.87 5.78 7.68
N GLU A 54 0.85 5.02 8.08
CA GLU A 54 -0.46 5.54 8.43
C GLU A 54 -0.30 6.33 9.74
N GLN A 55 -0.31 7.65 9.65
CA GLN A 55 -0.26 8.51 10.82
C GLN A 55 -1.57 8.39 11.62
N THR A 56 -1.58 7.51 12.61
CA THR A 56 -2.63 7.37 13.63
C THR A 56 -2.16 8.01 14.93
N GLY A 57 -1.86 9.31 14.91
CA GLY A 57 -1.43 10.02 16.10
C GLY A 57 -0.70 11.32 15.78
N GLY A 58 -1.16 12.38 16.41
CA GLY A 58 -0.55 13.70 16.37
C GLY A 58 -0.89 14.42 17.66
N HIS A 59 -0.40 13.93 18.79
CA HIS A 59 -0.27 14.80 19.96
C HIS A 59 0.95 15.68 19.70
N SER A 60 0.75 16.69 18.85
CA SER A 60 1.63 17.86 18.86
C SER A 60 1.36 18.54 20.19
N MET A 61 2.07 18.12 21.24
CA MET A 61 2.25 18.98 22.40
C MET A 61 3.12 20.13 21.92
N VAL A 62 2.46 21.17 21.40
CA VAL A 62 2.99 22.53 21.45
C VAL A 62 2.73 23.12 22.81
#